data_AF-A0A179G9E5-F1
#
_entry.id   AF-A0A179G9E5-F1
#
_cell.length_a   1.000
_cell.length_b   1.000
_cell.length_c   1.000
_cell.angle_alpha   90.00
_cell.angle_beta   90.00
_cell.angle_gamma   90.00
#
_symmetry.space_group_name_H-M   'P 1'
#
loop_
_entity.id
_entity.type
_entity.pdbx_description
1 polymer ?
#
loop_
_entity_poly.entity_id
_entity_poly.type
_entity_poly.pdbx_seq_one_letter_code
_entity_poly.pdbx_strand_id
1 'polypeptide(L)'
;MPVPEATTAALSVGDIAALSDEQLAQFMQKHRSHNGDFDIPIQDGWDELSLHARNELAERLKAQERILSQNPVCQSRPLDLDRLDARLRQVSDGDELKPQDQQRMQGRITPPYSEEDELRDHIDDETDAYNELVKDGGRPIYQISLIEDVCRNPEEYREMLWPFWDYTRGTQLSWLVFQRQQKRWRDFRRWQVDNRGLEDEDGGFPAFVDMMKRLYAKDESTGELARLEADPSWLKSEWLHDQRKRGRQRLWHRERGCNGFSDYVDAVKRRLARHGFTQPFQLQEDPKLQDKLTTWIEYLCFEYWWLDRHTDSIERLKPDHDRRWQELVDKKIPKLHETEDSIRTTPSSMQRQRDADRAREAKMVADAEAKRAYFLTQKDIHRLSIPEEQRKRMLLAAMENIMAAKRLYETTKKHLSGWASAIVFSSGGQT
;
A
#
# COMPACT_ATOMS: atom_id res chain seq x y z
N MET A 1 -58.29 -37.82 -14.23
CA MET A 1 -57.12 -38.69 -14.44
C MET A 1 -56.18 -37.98 -15.41
N PRO A 2 -54.85 -38.00 -15.23
CA PRO A 2 -53.97 -37.83 -14.07
C PRO A 2 -53.04 -36.59 -14.33
N VAL A 3 -52.16 -36.10 -13.46
CA VAL A 3 -50.86 -36.66 -13.01
C VAL A 3 -50.57 -36.11 -11.60
N PRO A 4 -50.20 -36.95 -10.62
CA PRO A 4 -49.81 -36.47 -9.30
C PRO A 4 -48.41 -35.85 -9.35
N GLU A 5 -48.25 -34.64 -8.82
CA GLU A 5 -46.95 -34.07 -8.51
C GLU A 5 -46.25 -34.98 -7.50
N ALA A 6 -45.06 -35.45 -7.87
CA ALA A 6 -44.23 -36.29 -7.02
C ALA A 6 -43.67 -35.44 -5.87
N THR A 7 -44.30 -35.53 -4.69
CA THR A 7 -43.75 -35.04 -3.43
C THR A 7 -42.37 -35.69 -3.24
N THR A 8 -41.30 -34.90 -3.41
CA THR A 8 -39.94 -35.36 -3.17
C THR A 8 -39.77 -35.43 -1.66
N ALA A 9 -39.86 -36.63 -1.09
CA ALA A 9 -39.68 -36.84 0.34
C ALA A 9 -38.30 -36.33 0.77
N ALA A 10 -38.28 -35.35 1.68
CA ALA A 10 -37.05 -34.84 2.25
C ALA A 10 -36.47 -35.88 3.22
N LEU A 11 -35.16 -36.10 3.15
CA LEU A 11 -34.44 -37.08 3.97
C LEU A 11 -33.87 -36.40 5.22
N SER A 12 -33.82 -37.13 6.34
CA SER A 12 -33.13 -36.65 7.55
C SER A 12 -31.61 -36.79 7.40
N VAL A 13 -30.83 -36.05 8.21
CA VAL A 13 -29.35 -36.15 8.18
C VAL A 13 -28.88 -37.56 8.54
N GLY A 14 -29.59 -38.26 9.44
CA GLY A 14 -29.31 -39.65 9.81
C GLY A 14 -29.49 -40.62 8.65
N ASP A 15 -30.50 -40.40 7.80
CA ASP A 15 -30.74 -41.23 6.61
C ASP A 15 -29.64 -41.03 5.56
N ILE A 16 -29.14 -39.80 5.40
CA ILE A 16 -28.04 -39.48 4.48
C ILE A 16 -26.73 -40.11 4.97
N ALA A 17 -26.47 -40.08 6.27
CA ALA A 17 -25.29 -40.72 6.87
C ALA A 17 -25.28 -42.25 6.70
N ALA A 18 -26.46 -42.86 6.70
CA ALA A 18 -26.65 -44.30 6.53
C ALA A 18 -26.56 -44.81 5.08
N LEU A 19 -26.55 -43.91 4.08
CA LEU A 19 -26.37 -44.30 2.67
C LEU A 19 -24.98 -44.91 2.45
N SER A 20 -24.88 -45.91 1.56
CA SER A 20 -23.57 -46.34 1.04
C SER A 20 -22.96 -45.25 0.16
N ASP A 21 -21.65 -45.31 -0.10
CA ASP A 21 -20.98 -44.30 -0.94
C ASP A 21 -21.55 -44.27 -2.38
N GLU A 22 -21.96 -45.42 -2.93
CA GLU A 22 -22.62 -45.51 -4.23
C GLU A 22 -24.02 -44.87 -4.23
N GLN A 23 -24.77 -45.04 -3.13
CA GLN A 23 -26.09 -44.43 -2.99
C GLN A 23 -25.98 -42.92 -2.77
N LEU A 24 -24.97 -42.49 -2.02
CA LEU A 24 -24.64 -41.09 -1.80
C LEU A 24 -24.23 -40.39 -3.11
N ALA A 25 -23.46 -41.07 -3.96
CA ALA A 25 -23.09 -40.62 -5.30
C ALA A 25 -24.31 -40.33 -6.18
N GLN A 26 -25.24 -41.29 -6.25
CA GLN A 26 -26.45 -41.17 -7.06
C GLN A 26 -27.38 -40.07 -6.52
N PHE A 27 -27.46 -39.96 -5.20
CA PHE A 27 -28.22 -38.91 -4.53
C PHE A 27 -27.66 -37.52 -4.83
N MET A 28 -26.34 -37.31 -4.66
CA MET A 28 -25.68 -36.05 -5.03
C MET A 28 -25.88 -35.73 -6.52
N GLN A 29 -25.74 -36.71 -7.42
CA GLN A 29 -25.90 -36.47 -8.85
C GLN A 29 -27.34 -36.07 -9.23
N LYS A 30 -28.35 -36.59 -8.53
CA LYS A 30 -29.76 -36.20 -8.72
C LYS A 30 -30.06 -34.78 -8.21
N HIS A 31 -29.29 -34.32 -7.24
CA HIS A 31 -29.40 -32.99 -6.61
C HIS A 31 -28.37 -31.99 -7.15
N ARG A 32 -27.75 -32.29 -8.29
CA ARG A 32 -26.81 -31.40 -8.95
C ARG A 32 -27.55 -30.30 -9.71
N SER A 33 -27.27 -29.06 -9.38
CA SER A 33 -27.78 -27.86 -10.02
C SER A 33 -27.05 -27.55 -11.33
N HIS A 34 -27.69 -26.76 -12.20
CA HIS A 34 -27.21 -26.44 -13.56
C HIS A 34 -25.90 -25.64 -13.57
N ASN A 35 -25.52 -25.05 -12.44
CA ASN A 35 -24.25 -24.35 -12.21
C ASN A 35 -23.13 -25.29 -11.73
N GLY A 36 -23.43 -26.57 -11.48
CA GLY A 36 -22.47 -27.57 -11.00
C GLY A 36 -22.52 -27.83 -9.50
N ASP A 37 -23.24 -27.01 -8.72
CA ASP A 37 -23.38 -27.13 -7.26
C ASP A 37 -24.36 -28.24 -6.86
N PHE A 38 -24.36 -28.66 -5.58
CA PHE A 38 -25.23 -29.72 -5.07
C PHE A 38 -26.24 -29.16 -4.05
N ASP A 39 -27.52 -29.12 -4.43
CA ASP A 39 -28.62 -28.65 -3.57
C ASP A 39 -29.29 -29.84 -2.89
N ILE A 40 -28.71 -30.27 -1.77
CA ILE A 40 -29.20 -31.41 -0.99
C ILE A 40 -30.29 -30.94 -0.02
N PRO A 41 -31.57 -31.36 -0.18
CA PRO A 41 -32.64 -30.98 0.73
C PRO A 41 -32.53 -31.76 2.03
N ILE A 42 -32.04 -31.08 3.08
CA ILE A 42 -31.96 -31.62 4.44
C ILE A 42 -33.02 -30.92 5.28
N GLN A 43 -33.93 -31.68 5.90
CA GLN A 43 -35.06 -31.08 6.60
C GLN A 43 -34.88 -30.86 8.10
N ASP A 44 -34.04 -31.64 8.80
CA ASP A 44 -33.54 -31.38 10.18
C ASP A 44 -32.69 -32.56 10.69
N GLY A 45 -31.97 -32.37 11.82
CA GLY A 45 -31.21 -33.43 12.52
C GLY A 45 -29.68 -33.25 12.53
N TRP A 46 -29.15 -32.14 12.02
CA TRP A 46 -27.71 -31.85 12.07
C TRP A 46 -27.18 -31.81 13.50
N ASP A 47 -27.96 -31.27 14.43
CA ASP A 47 -27.55 -31.10 15.82
C ASP A 47 -27.59 -32.38 16.66
N GLU A 48 -28.24 -33.44 16.16
CA GLU A 48 -28.35 -34.73 16.83
C GLU A 48 -27.16 -35.66 16.54
N LEU A 49 -26.34 -35.33 15.53
CA LEU A 49 -25.11 -36.07 15.23
C LEU A 49 -23.95 -35.65 16.14
N SER A 50 -23.16 -36.64 16.59
CA SER A 50 -21.89 -36.39 17.26
C SER A 50 -20.89 -35.68 16.32
N LEU A 51 -19.96 -34.90 16.89
CA LEU A 51 -18.93 -34.19 16.11
C LEU A 51 -18.13 -35.12 15.19
N HIS A 52 -17.85 -36.35 15.66
CA HIS A 52 -17.16 -37.36 14.85
C HIS A 52 -17.99 -37.78 13.63
N ALA A 53 -19.27 -38.06 13.81
CA ALA A 53 -20.17 -38.47 12.73
C ALA A 53 -20.38 -37.35 11.69
N ARG A 54 -20.39 -36.09 12.12
CA ARG A 54 -20.45 -34.93 11.21
C ARG A 54 -19.20 -34.81 10.34
N ASN A 55 -18.02 -34.98 10.95
CA ASN A 55 -16.75 -34.92 10.21
C ASN A 55 -16.62 -36.08 9.22
N GLU A 56 -17.02 -37.28 9.61
CA GLU A 56 -17.01 -38.45 8.73
C GLU A 56 -17.95 -38.28 7.52
N LEU A 57 -19.17 -37.78 7.74
CA LEU A 57 -20.09 -37.48 6.66
C LEU A 57 -19.56 -36.37 5.73
N ALA A 58 -18.95 -35.32 6.27
CA ALA A 58 -18.37 -34.24 5.49
C ALA A 58 -17.23 -34.73 4.57
N GLU A 59 -16.36 -35.61 5.08
CA GLU A 59 -15.29 -36.19 4.27
C GLU A 59 -15.82 -37.14 3.19
N ARG A 60 -16.86 -37.92 3.48
CA ARG A 60 -17.53 -38.78 2.48
C ARG A 60 -18.18 -37.96 1.37
N LEU A 61 -18.86 -36.86 1.71
CA LEU A 61 -19.45 -35.94 0.73
C LEU A 61 -18.38 -35.27 -0.16
N LYS A 62 -17.27 -34.79 0.43
CA LYS A 62 -16.15 -34.21 -0.34
C LYS A 62 -15.45 -35.23 -1.25
N ALA A 63 -15.28 -36.46 -0.77
CA ALA A 63 -14.71 -37.53 -1.58
C ALA A 63 -15.59 -37.81 -2.79
N GLN A 64 -16.91 -37.85 -2.60
CA GLN A 64 -17.86 -38.12 -3.67
C GLN A 64 -18.02 -36.95 -4.64
N GLU A 65 -17.98 -35.71 -4.16
CA GLU A 65 -17.90 -34.50 -4.99
C GLU A 65 -16.69 -34.53 -5.92
N ARG A 66 -15.51 -34.93 -5.42
CA ARG A 66 -14.30 -35.08 -6.23
C ARG A 66 -14.47 -36.14 -7.31
N ILE A 67 -15.10 -37.27 -6.98
CA ILE A 67 -15.37 -38.36 -7.94
C ILE A 67 -16.36 -37.90 -9.03
N LEU A 68 -17.44 -37.20 -8.65
CA LEU A 68 -18.45 -36.68 -9.57
C LEU A 68 -17.94 -35.51 -10.44
N SER A 69 -16.94 -34.77 -9.95
CA SER A 69 -16.27 -33.71 -10.72
C SER A 69 -15.25 -34.26 -11.71
N GLN A 70 -14.71 -35.45 -11.46
CA GLN A 70 -13.73 -36.12 -12.32
C GLN A 70 -14.35 -37.02 -13.41
N ASN A 71 -15.68 -37.19 -13.43
CA ASN A 71 -16.39 -37.99 -14.43
C ASN A 71 -17.15 -37.10 -15.43
N PRO A 72 -16.53 -36.72 -16.58
CA PRO A 72 -17.14 -35.84 -17.58
C PRO A 72 -18.02 -36.63 -18.55
N VAL A 73 -18.91 -37.50 -18.05
CA VAL A 73 -19.83 -38.23 -18.92
C VAL A 73 -21.12 -37.43 -19.08
N CYS A 74 -21.12 -36.64 -20.15
CA CYS A 74 -22.27 -36.08 -20.86
C CYS A 74 -23.13 -35.04 -20.12
N GLN A 75 -22.89 -33.75 -20.41
CA GLN A 75 -23.94 -32.82 -20.88
C GLN A 75 -23.38 -31.44 -21.28
N SER A 76 -22.41 -31.40 -22.18
CA SER A 76 -22.33 -30.26 -23.11
C SER A 76 -23.50 -30.40 -24.07
N ARG A 77 -24.67 -29.83 -23.73
CA ARG A 77 -25.69 -29.59 -24.76
C ARG A 77 -25.03 -28.70 -25.83
N PRO A 78 -25.06 -29.10 -27.12
CA PRO A 78 -24.55 -28.26 -28.18
C PRO A 78 -25.21 -26.89 -28.06
N LEU A 79 -24.42 -25.83 -28.09
CA LEU A 79 -24.94 -24.47 -28.09
C LEU A 79 -25.83 -24.33 -29.33
N ASP A 80 -27.14 -24.27 -29.12
CA ASP A 80 -28.12 -24.11 -30.18
C ASP A 80 -28.06 -22.65 -30.66
N LEU A 81 -27.28 -22.45 -31.72
CA LEU A 81 -27.03 -21.14 -32.31
C LEU A 81 -28.31 -20.53 -32.88
N ASP A 82 -29.29 -21.34 -33.30
CA ASP A 82 -30.58 -20.86 -33.78
C ASP A 82 -31.41 -20.27 -32.62
N ARG A 83 -31.32 -20.88 -31.43
CA ARG A 83 -31.94 -20.35 -30.21
C ARG A 83 -31.26 -19.08 -29.71
N LEU A 84 -29.95 -18.94 -29.91
CA LEU A 84 -29.21 -17.72 -29.60
C LEU A 84 -29.56 -16.59 -30.57
N ASP A 85 -29.65 -16.88 -31.87
CA ASP A 85 -30.01 -15.91 -32.91
C ASP A 85 -31.46 -15.43 -32.71
N ALA A 86 -32.38 -16.33 -32.35
CA ALA A 86 -33.76 -15.98 -32.01
C ALA A 86 -33.86 -15.05 -30.78
N ARG A 87 -33.01 -15.25 -29.76
CA ARG A 87 -32.96 -14.38 -28.57
C ARG A 87 -32.35 -13.01 -28.88
N LEU A 88 -31.32 -12.95 -29.73
CA LEU A 88 -30.73 -11.68 -30.15
C LEU A 88 -31.70 -10.85 -30.98
N ARG A 89 -32.53 -11.50 -31.81
CA ARG A 89 -33.61 -10.82 -32.54
C ARG A 89 -34.71 -10.30 -31.62
N GLN A 90 -35.07 -11.03 -30.56
CA GLN A 90 -36.02 -10.56 -29.53
C GLN A 90 -35.53 -9.35 -28.74
N VAL A 91 -34.21 -9.13 -28.63
CA VAL A 91 -33.64 -7.95 -27.95
C VAL A 91 -33.53 -6.75 -28.91
N SER A 92 -33.52 -6.99 -30.23
CA SER A 92 -33.41 -5.94 -31.24
C SER A 92 -34.75 -5.31 -31.62
N ASP A 93 -35.87 -6.03 -31.45
CA ASP A 93 -37.22 -5.45 -31.52
C ASP A 93 -37.62 -5.06 -30.08
N GLY A 94 -37.43 -3.78 -29.76
CA GLY A 94 -37.47 -3.24 -28.40
C GLY A 94 -38.79 -3.48 -27.65
N ASP A 95 -38.81 -4.55 -26.85
CA ASP A 95 -39.73 -4.71 -25.73
C ASP A 95 -38.98 -4.44 -24.42
N GLU A 96 -39.50 -3.48 -23.65
CA GLU A 96 -38.91 -3.02 -22.39
C GLU A 96 -38.69 -4.18 -21.41
N LEU A 97 -37.43 -4.33 -20.97
CA LEU A 97 -37.06 -5.27 -19.91
C LEU A 97 -37.88 -4.97 -18.65
N LYS A 98 -38.61 -5.98 -18.16
CA LYS A 98 -39.38 -5.87 -16.92
C LYS A 98 -38.46 -5.51 -15.74
N PRO A 99 -38.88 -4.63 -14.82
CA PRO A 99 -38.06 -4.15 -13.68
C PRO A 99 -37.50 -5.25 -12.75
N GLN A 100 -38.02 -6.47 -12.85
CA GLN A 100 -37.67 -7.58 -11.97
C GLN A 100 -36.31 -8.22 -12.31
N ASP A 101 -35.85 -8.12 -13.56
CA ASP A 101 -34.56 -8.67 -13.99
C ASP A 101 -33.37 -7.73 -13.68
N GLN A 102 -33.63 -6.43 -13.50
CA GLN A 102 -32.63 -5.47 -13.01
C GLN A 102 -32.34 -5.64 -11.51
N GLN A 103 -33.29 -6.13 -10.70
CA GLN A 103 -33.05 -6.42 -9.29
C GLN A 103 -32.16 -7.65 -9.07
N ARG A 104 -32.17 -8.62 -9.99
CA ARG A 104 -31.31 -9.81 -9.91
C ARG A 104 -29.85 -9.56 -10.29
N MET A 105 -29.56 -8.47 -11.01
CA MET A 105 -28.21 -8.04 -11.37
C MET A 105 -27.54 -7.19 -10.27
N GLN A 106 -28.28 -6.78 -9.23
CA GLN A 106 -27.71 -6.17 -8.01
C GLN A 106 -27.24 -7.27 -7.05
N GLY A 107 -26.26 -8.07 -7.50
CA GLY A 107 -25.44 -8.84 -6.58
C GLY A 107 -24.75 -7.89 -5.62
N ARG A 108 -24.85 -8.17 -4.31
CA ARG A 108 -24.24 -7.47 -3.16
C ARG A 108 -23.24 -6.39 -3.58
N ILE A 109 -23.70 -5.14 -3.63
CA ILE A 109 -22.81 -4.00 -3.56
C ILE A 109 -22.31 -3.99 -2.11
N THR A 110 -21.11 -4.52 -1.87
CA THR A 110 -20.38 -4.21 -0.64
C THR A 110 -20.36 -2.68 -0.53
N PRO A 111 -20.73 -2.09 0.62
CA PRO A 111 -20.65 -0.65 0.78
C PRO A 111 -19.26 -0.17 0.35
N PRO A 112 -19.14 0.97 -0.33
CA PRO A 112 -17.83 1.53 -0.64
C PRO A 112 -17.06 1.69 0.68
N TYR A 113 -15.87 1.12 0.72
CA TYR A 113 -14.92 1.22 1.83
C TYR A 113 -14.75 2.69 2.19
N SER A 114 -15.13 3.03 3.42
CA SER A 114 -15.25 4.42 3.87
C SER A 114 -13.96 4.91 4.53
N GLU A 115 -13.80 6.23 4.65
CA GLU A 115 -12.68 6.83 5.40
C GLU A 115 -12.65 6.36 6.87
N GLU A 116 -13.81 6.01 7.45
CA GLU A 116 -13.90 5.46 8.80
C GLU A 116 -13.43 3.99 8.87
N ASP A 117 -13.59 3.23 7.78
CA ASP A 117 -13.06 1.87 7.68
C ASP A 117 -11.53 1.91 7.55
N GLU A 118 -10.99 2.83 6.72
CA GLU A 118 -9.54 3.11 6.64
C GLU A 118 -8.95 3.49 8.00
N LEU A 119 -9.65 4.35 8.74
CA LEU A 119 -9.22 4.79 10.07
C LEU A 119 -9.14 3.62 11.05
N ARG A 120 -10.14 2.74 11.01
CA ARG A 120 -10.21 1.54 11.86
C ARG A 120 -9.06 0.58 11.57
N ASP A 121 -8.79 0.33 10.30
CA ASP A 121 -7.69 -0.56 9.89
C ASP A 121 -6.34 0.00 10.35
N HIS A 122 -6.15 1.32 10.25
CA HIS A 122 -4.95 1.97 10.79
C HIS A 122 -4.83 1.88 12.32
N ILE A 123 -5.94 1.98 13.06
CA ILE A 123 -5.95 1.81 14.51
C ILE A 123 -5.60 0.36 14.88
N ASP A 124 -6.12 -0.61 14.14
CA ASP A 124 -5.83 -2.03 14.36
C ASP A 124 -4.35 -2.33 14.09
N ASP A 125 -3.79 -1.82 13.00
CA ASP A 125 -2.35 -1.94 12.70
C ASP A 125 -1.47 -1.29 13.77
N GLU A 126 -1.87 -0.12 14.26
CA GLU A 126 -1.15 0.60 15.31
C GLU A 126 -1.23 -0.14 16.66
N THR A 127 -2.36 -0.78 16.95
CA THR A 127 -2.58 -1.63 18.11
C THR A 127 -1.72 -2.91 18.05
N ASP A 128 -1.66 -3.55 16.89
CA ASP A 128 -0.78 -4.70 16.65
C ASP A 128 0.69 -4.31 16.85
N ALA A 129 1.11 -3.15 16.33
CA ALA A 129 2.46 -2.64 16.50
C ALA A 129 2.80 -2.36 17.97
N TYR A 130 1.86 -1.79 18.74
CA TYR A 130 2.01 -1.62 20.19
C TYR A 130 2.25 -2.96 20.90
N ASN A 131 1.39 -3.95 20.62
CA ASN A 131 1.43 -5.24 21.29
C ASN A 131 2.75 -5.97 21.02
N GLU A 132 3.19 -6.00 19.76
CA GLU A 132 4.46 -6.60 19.38
C GLU A 132 5.67 -5.83 19.94
N LEU A 133 5.62 -4.48 19.99
CA LEU A 133 6.67 -3.69 20.61
C LEU A 133 6.82 -4.03 22.10
N VAL A 134 5.72 -4.08 22.85
CA VAL A 134 5.72 -4.43 24.28
C VAL A 134 6.21 -5.86 24.50
N LYS A 135 5.74 -6.79 23.67
CA LYS A 135 6.13 -8.21 23.72
C LYS A 135 7.63 -8.41 23.50
N ASP A 136 8.25 -7.64 22.60
CA ASP A 136 9.71 -7.66 22.37
C ASP A 136 10.51 -6.77 23.36
N GLY A 137 9.88 -6.30 24.45
CA GLY A 137 10.54 -5.54 25.51
C GLY A 137 10.72 -4.05 25.23
N GLY A 138 10.14 -3.55 24.13
CA GLY A 138 10.04 -2.14 23.80
C GLY A 138 9.11 -1.37 24.76
N ARG A 139 9.28 -0.05 24.79
CA ARG A 139 8.53 0.88 25.63
C ARG A 139 7.80 1.85 24.70
N PRO A 140 6.49 1.68 24.55
CA PRO A 140 5.65 2.62 23.81
C PRO A 140 5.76 4.04 24.38
N ILE A 141 5.65 5.04 23.50
CA ILE A 141 5.71 6.45 23.92
C ILE A 141 4.50 6.87 24.79
N TYR A 142 3.35 6.26 24.58
CA TYR A 142 2.14 6.47 25.37
C TYR A 142 1.35 5.16 25.55
N GLN A 143 0.36 5.18 26.44
CA GLN A 143 -0.46 4.01 26.75
C GLN A 143 -1.44 3.68 25.62
N ILE A 144 -1.70 2.40 25.37
CA ILE A 144 -2.58 1.94 24.29
C ILE A 144 -3.98 2.60 24.29
N SER A 145 -4.49 2.98 25.48
CA SER A 145 -5.77 3.64 25.66
C SER A 145 -5.87 5.01 24.98
N LEU A 146 -4.74 5.64 24.63
CA LEU A 146 -4.72 6.94 23.97
C LEU A 146 -4.73 6.84 22.44
N ILE A 147 -4.65 5.66 21.82
CA ILE A 147 -4.57 5.52 20.36
C ILE A 147 -5.74 6.23 19.67
N GLU A 148 -6.99 5.97 20.09
CA GLU A 148 -8.16 6.56 19.44
C GLU A 148 -8.19 8.10 19.55
N ASP A 149 -7.79 8.64 20.70
CA ASP A 149 -7.78 10.09 20.92
C ASP A 149 -6.64 10.77 20.16
N VAL A 150 -5.44 10.19 20.18
CA VAL A 150 -4.29 10.66 19.41
C VAL A 150 -4.56 10.60 17.90
N CYS A 151 -5.28 9.56 17.45
CA CYS A 151 -5.69 9.39 16.06
C CYS A 151 -6.67 10.48 15.61
N ARG A 152 -7.64 10.84 16.44
CA ARG A 152 -8.64 11.88 16.14
C ARG A 152 -8.07 13.29 16.30
N ASN A 153 -7.15 13.49 17.25
CA ASN A 153 -6.63 14.80 17.65
C ASN A 153 -5.08 14.87 17.63
N PRO A 154 -4.39 14.50 16.53
CA PRO A 154 -2.93 14.37 16.53
C PRO A 154 -2.18 15.69 16.80
N GLU A 155 -2.81 16.83 16.50
CA GLU A 155 -2.22 18.15 16.73
C GLU A 155 -2.15 18.53 18.22
N GLU A 156 -3.07 18.03 19.06
CA GLU A 156 -3.01 18.26 20.52
C GLU A 156 -1.81 17.52 21.13
N TYR A 157 -1.43 16.40 20.54
CA TYR A 157 -0.32 15.56 20.94
C TYR A 157 0.98 15.86 20.16
N ARG A 158 1.01 16.96 19.40
CA ARG A 158 2.08 17.28 18.46
C ARG A 158 3.48 17.19 19.06
N GLU A 159 3.71 17.75 20.24
CA GLU A 159 5.04 17.75 20.86
C GLU A 159 5.53 16.33 21.17
N MET A 160 4.62 15.43 21.55
CA MET A 160 4.90 14.02 21.82
C MET A 160 5.16 13.24 20.53
N LEU A 161 4.38 13.50 19.47
CA LEU A 161 4.47 12.77 18.20
C LEU A 161 5.61 13.27 17.30
N TRP A 162 5.99 14.54 17.44
CA TRP A 162 6.95 15.24 16.59
C TRP A 162 8.26 14.48 16.30
N PRO A 163 8.92 13.82 17.30
CA PRO A 163 10.14 13.07 17.05
C PRO A 163 9.99 11.93 16.04
N PHE A 164 8.76 11.44 15.84
CA PHE A 164 8.44 10.33 14.96
C PHE A 164 7.85 10.77 13.63
N TRP A 165 7.65 12.07 13.40
CA TRP A 165 7.13 12.57 12.13
C TRP A 165 8.15 12.42 11.01
N ASP A 166 7.69 11.93 9.86
CA ASP A 166 8.54 11.76 8.69
C ASP A 166 8.96 13.11 8.09
N TYR A 167 10.10 13.15 7.39
CA TYR A 167 10.60 14.37 6.76
C TYR A 167 9.65 14.90 5.67
N THR A 168 8.85 14.00 5.09
CA THR A 168 7.68 14.33 4.27
C THR A 168 6.51 14.72 5.17
N ARG A 169 6.58 15.93 5.76
CA ARG A 169 5.50 16.54 6.56
C ARG A 169 4.26 16.87 5.71
N GLY A 170 3.57 15.83 5.30
CA GLY A 170 2.35 15.85 4.51
C GLY A 170 1.66 14.48 4.44
N THR A 171 2.21 13.45 5.10
CA THR A 171 1.48 12.19 5.30
C THR A 171 0.36 12.43 6.30
N GLN A 172 -0.86 12.12 5.86
CA GLN A 172 -2.13 12.21 6.59
C GLN A 172 -2.17 11.36 7.88
N LEU A 173 -1.11 10.57 8.12
CA LEU A 173 -0.96 9.57 9.18
C LEU A 173 0.24 9.92 10.08
N SER A 174 0.27 11.15 10.59
CA SER A 174 1.33 11.63 11.49
C SER A 174 1.34 10.90 12.83
N TRP A 175 0.22 10.28 13.21
CA TRP A 175 -0.03 9.58 14.47
C TRP A 175 0.35 8.08 14.50
N LEU A 176 0.72 7.47 13.36
CA LEU A 176 1.21 6.08 13.31
C LEU A 176 2.61 5.94 13.92
N VAL A 177 2.73 6.17 15.22
CA VAL A 177 3.99 6.21 15.94
C VAL A 177 4.44 4.84 16.43
N PHE A 178 3.54 3.95 16.83
CA PHE A 178 3.87 2.60 17.28
C PHE A 178 4.39 1.74 16.13
N GLN A 179 3.80 1.83 14.93
CA GLN A 179 4.39 1.19 13.75
C GLN A 179 5.83 1.66 13.51
N ARG A 180 6.10 2.96 13.66
CA ARG A 180 7.45 3.54 13.52
C ARG A 180 8.38 3.08 14.64
N GLN A 181 7.93 3.10 15.89
CA GLN A 181 8.69 2.62 17.05
C GLN A 181 9.02 1.14 16.92
N GLN A 182 8.05 0.30 16.54
CA GLN A 182 8.23 -1.13 16.31
C GLN A 182 9.22 -1.40 15.19
N LYS A 183 9.14 -0.66 14.08
CA LYS A 183 10.14 -0.75 13.00
C LYS A 183 11.54 -0.38 13.51
N ARG A 184 11.66 0.74 14.24
CA ARG A 184 12.93 1.22 14.79
C ARG A 184 13.53 0.24 15.80
N TRP A 185 12.68 -0.35 16.63
CA TRP A 185 13.06 -1.39 17.59
C TRP A 185 13.56 -2.65 16.88
N ARG A 186 12.86 -3.12 15.83
CA ARG A 186 13.34 -4.24 15.00
C ARG A 186 14.69 -3.96 14.34
N ASP A 187 14.92 -2.73 13.86
CA ASP A 187 16.21 -2.33 13.32
C ASP A 187 17.31 -2.36 14.38
N PHE A 188 17.01 -1.95 15.62
CA PHE A 188 17.91 -2.11 16.76
C PHE A 188 18.22 -3.58 17.08
N ARG A 189 17.21 -4.46 17.12
CA ARG A 189 17.44 -5.88 17.42
C ARG A 189 18.34 -6.53 16.38
N ARG A 190 18.14 -6.20 15.09
CA ARG A 190 19.04 -6.60 14.00
C ARG A 190 20.45 -6.03 14.18
N TRP A 191 20.56 -4.77 14.58
CA TRP A 191 21.84 -4.14 14.87
C TRP A 191 22.57 -4.83 16.04
N GLN A 192 21.87 -5.29 17.09
CA GLN A 192 22.47 -6.08 18.16
C GLN A 192 23.09 -7.38 17.65
N VAL A 193 22.35 -8.11 16.81
CA VAL A 193 22.78 -9.36 16.16
C VAL A 193 24.00 -9.11 15.27
N ASP A 194 23.94 -8.09 14.42
CA ASP A 194 25.02 -7.74 13.49
C ASP A 194 26.33 -7.40 14.19
N ASN A 195 26.26 -6.61 15.27
CA ASN A 195 27.46 -6.20 15.99
C ASN A 195 28.14 -7.35 16.74
N ARG A 196 27.35 -8.34 17.17
CA ARG A 196 27.84 -9.60 17.76
C ARG A 196 28.30 -10.63 16.72
N GLY A 197 28.01 -10.41 15.44
CA GLY A 197 28.35 -11.38 14.39
C GLY A 197 27.47 -12.64 14.43
N LEU A 198 26.26 -12.53 14.98
CA LEU A 198 25.29 -13.61 15.04
C LEU A 198 24.49 -13.68 13.73
N GLU A 199 23.89 -14.83 13.46
CA GLU A 199 22.95 -14.98 12.34
C GLU A 199 21.56 -14.47 12.75
N ASP A 200 20.80 -13.97 11.79
CA ASP A 200 19.41 -13.59 12.03
C ASP A 200 18.58 -14.87 12.23
N GLU A 201 17.84 -14.96 13.35
CA GLU A 201 16.86 -16.02 13.57
C GLU A 201 15.55 -15.71 12.82
N ASP A 202 15.63 -15.47 11.50
CA ASP A 202 14.48 -15.07 10.68
C ASP A 202 13.59 -16.24 10.24
N GLY A 203 14.02 -17.48 10.51
CA GLY A 203 13.31 -18.70 10.11
C GLY A 203 13.33 -18.97 8.60
N GLY A 204 14.12 -18.18 7.84
CA GLY A 204 14.30 -18.31 6.40
C GLY A 204 13.03 -18.11 5.57
N PHE A 205 13.04 -18.69 4.37
CA PHE A 205 11.92 -18.59 3.44
C PHE A 205 10.58 -19.13 3.97
N PRO A 206 10.53 -20.25 4.73
CA PRO A 206 9.26 -20.73 5.30
C PRO A 206 8.59 -19.72 6.24
N ALA A 207 9.36 -19.07 7.13
CA ALA A 207 8.83 -18.05 8.03
C ALA A 207 8.35 -16.80 7.26
N PHE A 208 9.03 -16.43 6.16
CA PHE A 208 8.57 -15.37 5.26
C PHE A 208 7.23 -15.73 4.60
N VAL A 209 7.07 -16.98 4.13
CA VAL A 209 5.80 -17.47 3.57
C VAL A 209 4.69 -17.41 4.62
N ASP A 210 4.95 -17.86 5.85
CA ASP A 210 3.96 -17.83 6.93
C ASP A 210 3.58 -16.40 7.33
N MET A 211 4.54 -15.47 7.31
CA MET A 211 4.26 -14.04 7.49
C MET A 211 3.32 -13.53 6.38
N MET A 212 3.60 -13.83 5.11
CA MET A 212 2.73 -13.42 4.00
C MET A 212 1.34 -14.05 4.06
N LYS A 213 1.23 -15.31 4.49
CA LYS A 213 -0.08 -15.95 4.73
C LYS A 213 -0.91 -15.19 5.76
N ARG A 214 -0.30 -14.75 6.87
CA ARG A 214 -0.99 -13.98 7.90
C ARG A 214 -1.47 -12.63 7.37
N LEU A 215 -0.65 -11.96 6.55
CA LEU A 215 -1.02 -10.70 5.91
C LEU A 215 -2.21 -10.89 4.96
N TYR A 216 -2.15 -11.86 4.04
CA TYR A 216 -3.28 -12.10 3.13
C TYR A 216 -4.55 -12.59 3.83
N ALA A 217 -4.41 -13.30 4.95
CA ALA A 217 -5.55 -13.67 5.78
C ALA A 217 -6.17 -12.44 6.47
N LYS A 218 -5.37 -11.45 6.89
CA LYS A 218 -5.84 -10.19 7.49
C LYS A 218 -6.59 -9.35 6.45
N ASP A 219 -6.08 -9.27 5.22
CA ASP A 219 -6.68 -8.49 4.13
C ASP A 219 -7.88 -9.19 3.44
N GLU A 220 -8.36 -10.31 4.00
CA GLU A 220 -9.39 -11.17 3.42
C GLU A 220 -9.13 -11.59 1.95
N SER A 221 -7.85 -11.60 1.54
CA SER A 221 -7.43 -11.90 0.18
C SER A 221 -7.37 -13.41 -0.07
N THR A 222 -8.56 -14.02 -0.09
CA THR A 222 -8.75 -15.48 -0.23
C THR A 222 -8.08 -16.06 -1.49
N GLY A 223 -8.04 -15.28 -2.57
CA GLY A 223 -7.39 -15.68 -3.83
C GLY A 223 -5.86 -15.78 -3.72
N GLU A 224 -5.21 -14.78 -3.11
CA GLU A 224 -3.75 -14.80 -2.93
C GLU A 224 -3.34 -15.83 -1.87
N LEU A 225 -4.18 -16.06 -0.85
CA LEU A 225 -3.95 -17.11 0.14
C LEU A 225 -3.99 -18.50 -0.51
N ALA A 226 -5.02 -18.82 -1.30
CA ALA A 226 -5.11 -20.10 -1.99
C ALA A 226 -3.96 -20.31 -2.99
N ARG A 227 -3.54 -19.24 -3.67
CA ARG A 227 -2.38 -19.26 -4.57
C ARG A 227 -1.08 -19.53 -3.80
N LEU A 228 -0.91 -18.89 -2.65
CA LEU A 228 0.24 -19.07 -1.78
C LEU A 228 0.31 -20.48 -1.16
N GLU A 229 -0.84 -21.08 -0.85
CA GLU A 229 -0.95 -22.47 -0.40
C GLU A 229 -0.64 -23.47 -1.50
N ALA A 230 -1.05 -23.20 -2.75
CA ALA A 230 -0.80 -24.06 -3.89
C ALA A 230 0.69 -24.06 -4.32
N ASP A 231 1.31 -22.88 -4.37
CA ASP A 231 2.74 -22.75 -4.66
C ASP A 231 3.31 -21.48 -4.03
N PRO A 232 4.17 -21.57 -3.00
CA PRO A 232 4.81 -20.40 -2.41
C PRO A 232 6.00 -19.89 -3.22
N SER A 233 6.45 -20.59 -4.27
CA SER A 233 7.72 -20.30 -4.95
C SER A 233 7.79 -18.91 -5.60
N TRP A 234 6.64 -18.32 -5.96
CA TRP A 234 6.60 -16.97 -6.54
C TRP A 234 7.02 -15.87 -5.56
N LEU A 235 6.89 -16.10 -4.25
CA LEU A 235 7.42 -15.20 -3.20
C LEU A 235 8.95 -15.24 -3.09
N LYS A 236 9.61 -16.22 -3.71
CA LYS A 236 11.07 -16.38 -3.58
C LYS A 236 11.85 -15.19 -4.11
N SER A 237 11.36 -14.54 -5.17
CA SER A 237 11.97 -13.32 -5.71
C SER A 237 11.93 -12.18 -4.69
N GLU A 238 10.80 -12.00 -4.02
CA GLU A 238 10.59 -10.98 -3.01
C GLU A 238 11.43 -11.26 -1.76
N TRP A 239 11.42 -12.50 -1.27
CA TRP A 239 12.28 -12.93 -0.17
C TRP A 239 13.77 -12.70 -0.48
N LEU A 240 14.23 -13.05 -1.69
CA LEU A 240 15.63 -12.80 -2.10
C LEU A 240 15.95 -11.30 -2.16
N HIS A 241 15.01 -10.46 -2.58
CA HIS A 241 15.18 -9.01 -2.54
C HIS A 241 15.33 -8.50 -1.12
N ASP A 242 14.54 -9.01 -0.18
CA ASP A 242 14.64 -8.66 1.23
C ASP A 242 15.94 -9.17 1.87
N GLN A 243 16.39 -10.37 1.53
CA GLN A 243 17.71 -10.88 1.93
C GLN A 243 18.85 -10.00 1.40
N ARG A 244 18.75 -9.51 0.15
CA ARG A 244 19.73 -8.54 -0.40
C ARG A 244 19.70 -7.20 0.34
N LYS A 245 18.51 -6.68 0.66
CA LYS A 245 18.38 -5.47 1.49
C LYS A 245 19.02 -5.69 2.86
N ARG A 246 18.75 -6.84 3.49
CA ARG A 246 19.31 -7.20 4.79
C ARG A 246 20.83 -7.30 4.74
N GLY A 247 21.39 -7.97 3.72
CA GLY A 247 22.84 -8.03 3.51
C GLY A 247 23.48 -6.64 3.35
N ARG A 248 22.84 -5.73 2.62
CA ARG A 248 23.29 -4.32 2.55
C ARG A 248 23.21 -3.64 3.91
N GLN A 249 22.15 -3.85 4.68
CA GLN A 249 22.05 -3.30 6.04
C GLN A 249 23.18 -3.80 6.93
N ARG A 250 23.52 -5.10 6.93
CA ARG A 250 24.64 -5.64 7.73
C ARG A 250 25.97 -4.95 7.39
N LEU A 251 26.19 -4.66 6.11
CA LEU A 251 27.40 -4.01 5.64
C LEU A 251 27.49 -2.54 6.09
N TRP A 252 26.37 -1.81 6.04
CA TRP A 252 26.36 -0.35 6.22
C TRP A 252 25.93 0.12 7.61
N HIS A 253 25.20 -0.72 8.35
CA HIS A 253 24.57 -0.44 9.65
C HIS A 253 25.17 -1.32 10.74
N ARG A 254 26.49 -1.44 10.77
CA ARG A 254 27.27 -2.02 11.87
C ARG A 254 28.21 -0.97 12.43
N GLU A 255 28.63 -1.15 13.68
CA GLU A 255 29.72 -0.39 14.26
C GLU A 255 30.99 -0.49 13.40
N ARG A 256 31.60 0.64 13.07
CA ARG A 256 32.76 0.68 12.17
C ARG A 256 34.02 0.30 12.94
N GLY A 257 34.86 -0.54 12.33
CA GLY A 257 36.16 -0.90 12.88
C GLY A 257 36.09 -1.87 14.07
N CYS A 258 34.95 -2.54 14.27
CA CYS A 258 34.82 -3.61 15.25
C CYS A 258 35.04 -4.98 14.58
N ASN A 259 35.98 -5.76 15.10
CA ASN A 259 36.28 -7.12 14.63
C ASN A 259 35.70 -8.20 15.54
N GLY A 260 34.84 -7.84 16.50
CA GLY A 260 34.20 -8.78 17.41
C GLY A 260 33.40 -8.09 18.51
N PHE A 261 32.83 -8.90 19.41
CA PHE A 261 32.00 -8.41 20.51
C PHE A 261 32.74 -7.48 21.47
N SER A 262 34.01 -7.75 21.79
CA SER A 262 34.81 -6.89 22.67
C SER A 262 34.98 -5.47 22.11
N ASP A 263 35.36 -5.36 20.83
CA ASP A 263 35.50 -4.05 20.17
C ASP A 263 34.18 -3.29 20.15
N TYR A 264 33.08 -4.01 19.97
CA TYR A 264 31.74 -3.46 19.99
C TYR A 264 31.37 -2.91 21.38
N VAL A 265 31.64 -3.65 22.45
CA VAL A 265 31.44 -3.19 23.84
C VAL A 265 32.21 -1.90 24.10
N ASP A 266 33.47 -1.83 23.66
CA ASP A 266 34.29 -0.63 23.83
C ASP A 266 33.80 0.54 22.98
N ALA A 267 33.30 0.29 21.77
CA ALA A 267 32.66 1.32 20.95
C ALA A 267 31.39 1.88 21.60
N VAL A 268 30.54 1.00 22.15
CA VAL A 268 29.32 1.40 22.87
C VAL A 268 29.65 2.26 24.08
N LYS A 269 30.60 1.83 24.92
CA LYS A 269 31.07 2.61 26.08
C LYS A 269 31.62 3.97 25.67
N ARG A 270 32.46 4.03 24.64
CA ARG A 270 33.02 5.30 24.13
C ARG A 270 31.94 6.22 23.60
N ARG A 271 30.95 5.71 22.86
CA ARG A 271 29.85 6.54 22.34
C ARG A 271 28.98 7.09 23.47
N LEU A 272 28.54 6.23 24.38
CA LEU A 272 27.73 6.64 25.52
C LEU A 272 28.45 7.69 26.36
N ALA A 273 29.75 7.52 26.62
CA ALA A 273 30.56 8.51 27.34
C ALA A 273 30.68 9.85 26.59
N ARG A 274 30.86 9.84 25.25
CA ARG A 274 30.87 11.06 24.43
C ARG A 274 29.55 11.85 24.52
N HIS A 275 28.43 11.15 24.70
CA HIS A 275 27.10 11.74 24.90
C HIS A 275 26.73 11.94 26.37
N GLY A 276 27.69 11.84 27.30
CA GLY A 276 27.52 12.17 28.71
C GLY A 276 26.87 11.09 29.58
N PHE A 277 26.66 9.88 29.06
CA PHE A 277 26.14 8.77 29.84
C PHE A 277 27.25 8.10 30.66
N THR A 278 27.08 8.06 31.99
CA THR A 278 28.12 7.65 32.95
C THR A 278 27.77 6.42 33.79
N GLN A 279 26.54 5.91 33.69
CA GLN A 279 26.13 4.75 34.50
C GLN A 279 26.87 3.49 34.05
N PRO A 280 27.29 2.61 34.99
CA PRO A 280 27.94 1.35 34.66
C PRO A 280 26.92 0.35 34.09
N PHE A 281 27.34 -0.43 33.10
CA PHE A 281 26.57 -1.51 32.50
C PHE A 281 27.51 -2.56 31.89
N GLN A 282 26.98 -3.75 31.63
CA GLN A 282 27.71 -4.84 30.99
C GLN A 282 26.84 -5.50 29.93
N LEU A 283 27.25 -5.39 28.67
CA LEU A 283 26.55 -6.07 27.57
C LEU A 283 26.79 -7.58 27.64
N GLN A 284 25.78 -8.35 27.23
CA GLN A 284 25.88 -9.78 27.05
C GLN A 284 26.14 -10.12 25.58
N GLU A 285 26.98 -11.15 25.35
CA GLU A 285 27.29 -11.64 24.02
C GLU A 285 26.06 -12.25 23.35
N ASP A 286 25.19 -12.93 24.11
CA ASP A 286 23.84 -13.28 23.66
C ASP A 286 22.84 -12.18 24.10
N PRO A 287 22.19 -11.47 23.16
CA PRO A 287 21.18 -10.45 23.48
C PRO A 287 19.99 -10.99 24.28
N LYS A 288 19.69 -12.29 24.20
CA LYS A 288 18.58 -12.92 24.92
C LYS A 288 18.83 -13.04 26.42
N LEU A 289 20.10 -13.05 26.83
CA LEU A 289 20.52 -13.10 28.23
C LEU A 289 20.63 -11.71 28.87
N GLN A 290 20.49 -10.65 28.07
CA GLN A 290 20.64 -9.28 28.53
C GLN A 290 19.41 -8.80 29.29
N ASP A 291 19.62 -8.13 30.42
CA ASP A 291 18.51 -7.57 31.19
C ASP A 291 17.86 -6.37 30.48
N LYS A 292 16.67 -6.00 30.95
CA LYS A 292 15.88 -4.92 30.35
C LYS A 292 16.62 -3.58 30.38
N LEU A 293 17.23 -3.22 31.51
CA LEU A 293 17.90 -1.92 31.65
C LEU A 293 19.11 -1.84 30.70
N THR A 294 19.95 -2.86 30.67
CA THR A 294 21.09 -2.92 29.77
C THR A 294 20.67 -2.89 28.30
N THR A 295 19.55 -3.52 27.95
CA THR A 295 18.98 -3.46 26.59
C THR A 295 18.56 -2.04 26.20
N TRP A 296 17.96 -1.28 27.13
CA TRP A 296 17.63 0.13 26.89
C TRP A 296 18.87 1.04 26.80
N ILE A 297 19.91 0.75 27.58
CA ILE A 297 21.19 1.47 27.48
C ILE A 297 21.84 1.21 26.11
N GLU A 298 21.78 -0.03 25.62
CA GLU A 298 22.25 -0.39 24.29
C GLU A 298 21.40 0.26 23.18
N TYR A 299 20.08 0.33 23.35
CA TYR A 299 19.18 1.05 22.44
C TYR A 299 19.50 2.55 22.39
N LEU A 300 19.78 3.18 23.53
CA LEU A 300 20.23 4.57 23.57
C LEU A 300 21.54 4.77 22.78
N CYS A 301 22.49 3.84 22.90
CA CYS A 301 23.70 3.86 22.10
C CYS A 301 23.42 3.72 20.60
N PHE A 302 22.46 2.87 20.21
CA PHE A 302 22.01 2.74 18.83
C PHE A 302 21.41 4.05 18.30
N GLU A 303 20.61 4.75 19.08
CA GLU A 303 20.09 6.06 18.67
C GLU A 303 21.20 7.11 18.54
N TYR A 304 22.17 7.12 19.45
CA TYR A 304 23.35 7.98 19.31
C TYR A 304 24.21 7.60 18.10
N TRP A 305 24.27 6.33 17.70
CA TRP A 305 24.97 5.90 16.49
C TRP A 305 24.34 6.54 15.25
N TRP A 306 23.01 6.59 15.19
CA TRP A 306 22.30 7.28 14.11
C TRP A 306 22.48 8.79 14.19
N LEU A 307 22.43 9.38 15.39
CA LEU A 307 22.68 10.81 15.58
C LEU A 307 24.06 11.22 15.08
N ASP A 308 25.12 10.50 15.50
CA ASP A 308 26.50 10.71 15.06
C ASP A 308 26.57 10.65 13.52
N ARG A 309 26.01 9.58 12.94
CA ARG A 309 26.03 9.35 11.48
C ARG A 309 25.29 10.45 10.70
N HIS A 310 24.15 10.91 11.19
CA HIS A 310 23.39 11.99 10.56
C HIS A 310 24.13 13.31 10.68
N THR A 311 24.71 13.60 11.85
CA THR A 311 25.52 14.80 12.08
C THR A 311 26.72 14.82 11.13
N ASP A 312 27.49 13.74 11.07
CA ASP A 312 28.62 13.58 10.15
C ASP A 312 28.19 13.77 8.68
N SER A 313 27.02 13.25 8.31
CA SER A 313 26.49 13.38 6.95
C SER A 313 26.11 14.82 6.63
N ILE A 314 25.48 15.53 7.56
CA ILE A 314 25.12 16.95 7.42
C ILE A 314 26.39 17.78 7.27
N GLU A 315 27.36 17.60 8.17
CA GLU A 315 28.63 18.33 8.14
C GLU A 315 29.40 18.07 6.84
N ARG A 316 29.49 16.81 6.40
CA ARG A 316 30.17 16.43 5.16
C ARG A 316 29.50 17.02 3.91
N LEU A 317 28.17 17.07 3.88
CA LEU A 317 27.41 17.51 2.71
C LEU A 317 27.19 19.03 2.68
N LYS A 318 27.32 19.71 3.82
CA LYS A 318 27.09 21.16 3.95
C LYS A 318 27.85 22.00 2.93
N PRO A 319 29.16 21.79 2.67
CA PRO A 319 29.88 22.63 1.70
C PRO A 319 29.35 22.51 0.27
N ASP A 320 28.98 21.29 -0.16
CA ASP A 320 28.41 21.06 -1.50
C ASP A 320 27.00 21.62 -1.59
N HIS A 321 26.21 21.45 -0.53
CA HIS A 321 24.89 22.05 -0.40
C HIS A 321 24.95 23.58 -0.53
N ASP A 322 25.77 24.24 0.28
CA ASP A 322 25.90 25.71 0.32
C ASP A 322 26.40 26.26 -1.02
N ARG A 323 27.36 25.57 -1.67
CA ARG A 323 27.83 25.91 -3.02
C ARG A 323 26.70 25.85 -4.05
N ARG A 324 25.92 24.76 -4.08
CA ARG A 324 24.83 24.59 -5.04
C ARG A 324 23.71 25.58 -4.81
N TRP A 325 23.40 25.89 -3.54
CA TRP A 325 22.45 26.94 -3.21
C TRP A 325 22.92 28.29 -3.77
N GLN A 326 24.19 28.65 -3.60
CA GLN A 326 24.76 29.87 -4.15
C GLN A 326 24.67 29.92 -5.69
N GLU A 327 24.97 28.81 -6.38
CA GLU A 327 24.82 28.75 -7.85
C GLU A 327 23.38 29.00 -8.33
N LEU A 328 22.38 28.56 -7.56
CA LEU A 328 20.97 28.84 -7.86
C LEU A 328 20.64 30.32 -7.67
N VAL A 329 21.12 30.91 -6.58
CA VAL A 329 20.96 32.34 -6.28
C VAL A 329 21.62 33.20 -7.37
N ASP A 330 22.84 32.87 -7.78
CA ASP A 330 23.58 33.59 -8.83
C ASP A 330 22.86 33.52 -10.19
N LYS A 331 22.22 32.38 -10.48
CA LYS A 331 21.38 32.20 -11.68
C LYS A 331 20.01 32.89 -11.57
N LYS A 332 19.71 33.55 -10.45
CA LYS A 332 18.43 34.21 -10.15
C LYS A 332 17.24 33.25 -10.33
N ILE A 333 17.44 31.99 -9.96
CA ILE A 333 16.40 30.96 -10.01
C ILE A 333 15.44 31.12 -8.83
N PRO A 334 15.88 31.24 -7.56
CA PRO A 334 14.96 31.46 -6.45
C PRO A 334 14.18 32.77 -6.62
N LYS A 335 12.86 32.71 -6.38
CA LYS A 335 12.02 33.90 -6.20
C LYS A 335 12.37 34.57 -4.87
N LEU A 336 12.03 35.86 -4.71
CA LEU A 336 12.38 36.65 -3.51
C LEU A 336 11.91 36.03 -2.17
N HIS A 337 10.81 35.27 -2.19
CA HIS A 337 10.25 34.58 -1.02
C HIS A 337 10.71 33.13 -0.87
N GLU A 338 11.48 32.60 -1.83
CA GLU A 338 12.00 31.24 -1.81
C GLU A 338 13.33 31.23 -1.04
N THR A 339 13.28 30.83 0.23
CA THR A 339 14.45 30.49 1.05
C THR A 339 14.80 29.01 0.93
N GLU A 340 16.02 28.65 1.36
CA GLU A 340 16.49 27.26 1.46
C GLU A 340 15.49 26.35 2.20
N ASP A 341 14.92 26.84 3.31
CA ASP A 341 13.94 26.06 4.09
C ASP A 341 12.59 25.98 3.38
N SER A 342 12.16 27.06 2.72
CA SER A 342 10.84 27.12 2.08
C SER A 342 10.73 26.13 0.91
N ILE A 343 11.80 25.92 0.15
CA ILE A 343 11.79 25.09 -1.07
C ILE A 343 11.67 23.60 -0.78
N ARG A 344 12.05 23.18 0.43
CA ARG A 344 12.01 21.79 0.91
C ARG A 344 10.60 21.37 1.34
N THR A 345 9.66 22.32 1.40
CA THR A 345 8.30 22.06 1.86
C THR A 345 7.40 21.53 0.74
N THR A 346 6.52 20.57 1.08
CA THR A 346 5.49 20.06 0.15
C THR A 346 4.58 21.16 -0.40
N PRO A 347 4.09 22.12 0.41
CA PRO A 347 3.32 23.25 -0.11
C PRO A 347 4.06 24.06 -1.18
N SER A 348 5.37 24.29 -1.00
CA SER A 348 6.19 25.00 -1.99
C SER A 348 6.30 24.20 -3.29
N SER A 349 6.49 22.87 -3.21
CA SER A 349 6.49 21.99 -4.39
C SER A 349 5.14 22.02 -5.13
N MET A 350 4.04 21.88 -4.41
CA MET A 350 2.69 21.96 -4.97
C MET A 350 2.40 23.34 -5.58
N GLN A 351 2.86 24.42 -4.96
CA GLN A 351 2.69 25.76 -5.49
C GLN A 351 3.45 25.95 -6.81
N ARG A 352 4.69 25.48 -6.90
CA ARG A 352 5.47 25.49 -8.15
C ARG A 352 4.76 24.72 -9.26
N GLN A 353 4.18 23.57 -8.95
CA GLN A 353 3.42 22.78 -9.91
C GLN A 353 2.16 23.53 -10.38
N ARG A 354 1.39 24.13 -9.46
CA ARG A 354 0.23 24.97 -9.82
C ARG A 354 0.62 26.15 -10.70
N ASP A 355 1.71 26.84 -10.40
CA ASP A 355 2.23 27.94 -11.21
C ASP A 355 2.60 27.46 -12.63
N ALA A 356 3.17 26.26 -12.75
CA ALA A 356 3.51 25.62 -14.02
C ALA A 356 2.27 25.35 -14.88
N ASP A 357 1.26 24.75 -14.26
CA ASP A 357 0.03 24.36 -14.94
C ASP A 357 -0.75 25.61 -15.38
N ARG A 358 -0.85 26.64 -14.53
CA ARG A 358 -1.43 27.94 -14.90
C ARG A 358 -0.69 28.60 -16.07
N ALA A 359 0.64 28.59 -16.07
CA ALA A 359 1.42 29.17 -17.16
C ALA A 359 1.25 28.39 -18.48
N ARG A 360 1.12 27.06 -18.40
CA ARG A 360 0.83 26.21 -19.56
C ARG A 360 -0.57 26.49 -20.11
N GLU A 361 -1.57 26.57 -19.24
CA GLU A 361 -2.95 26.87 -19.60
C GLU A 361 -3.07 28.26 -20.24
N ALA A 362 -2.49 29.29 -19.64
CA ALA A 362 -2.48 30.65 -20.18
C ALA A 362 -1.87 30.71 -21.60
N LYS A 363 -0.79 29.95 -21.86
CA LYS A 363 -0.21 29.82 -23.20
C LYS A 363 -1.17 29.15 -24.18
N MET A 364 -1.84 28.07 -23.78
CA MET A 364 -2.82 27.38 -24.62
C MET A 364 -4.00 28.29 -24.97
N VAL A 365 -4.52 29.02 -23.99
CA VAL A 365 -5.61 29.99 -24.19
C VAL A 365 -5.17 31.10 -25.15
N ALA A 366 -4.01 31.72 -24.92
CA ALA A 366 -3.50 32.79 -25.80
C ALA A 366 -3.24 32.30 -27.23
N ASP A 367 -2.70 31.08 -27.41
CA ASP A 367 -2.52 30.47 -28.73
C ASP A 367 -3.87 30.21 -29.42
N ALA A 368 -4.91 29.79 -28.68
CA ALA A 368 -6.26 29.58 -29.22
C ALA A 368 -6.95 30.90 -29.60
N GLU A 369 -6.87 31.92 -28.74
CA GLU A 369 -7.39 33.26 -28.99
C GLU A 369 -6.76 33.90 -30.21
N ALA A 370 -5.45 33.74 -30.38
CA ALA A 370 -4.77 34.27 -31.54
C ALA A 370 -5.10 33.54 -32.83
N LYS A 371 -5.26 32.20 -32.78
CA LYS A 371 -5.77 31.44 -33.93
C LYS A 371 -7.17 31.93 -34.32
N ARG A 372 -8.03 32.20 -33.34
CA ARG A 372 -9.37 32.75 -33.54
C ARG A 372 -9.31 34.17 -34.14
N ALA A 373 -8.51 35.06 -33.58
CA ALA A 373 -8.32 36.42 -34.09
C ALA A 373 -7.78 36.41 -35.52
N TYR A 374 -6.81 35.55 -35.82
CA TYR A 374 -6.29 35.37 -37.17
C TYR A 374 -7.37 34.86 -38.13
N PHE A 375 -8.16 33.86 -37.73
CA PHE A 375 -9.24 33.34 -38.56
C PHE A 375 -10.27 34.42 -38.90
N LEU A 376 -10.82 35.10 -37.88
CA LEU A 376 -11.85 36.14 -38.04
C LEU A 376 -11.39 37.32 -38.90
N THR A 377 -10.11 37.68 -38.82
CA THR A 377 -9.58 38.86 -39.51
C THR A 377 -9.04 38.58 -40.91
N GLN A 378 -8.53 37.36 -41.15
CA GLN A 378 -7.83 37.00 -42.40
C GLN A 378 -8.53 35.93 -43.24
N LYS A 379 -9.20 34.93 -42.62
CA LYS A 379 -9.72 33.76 -43.34
C LYS A 379 -11.25 33.73 -43.45
N ASP A 380 -11.95 34.37 -42.52
CA ASP A 380 -13.41 34.36 -42.50
C ASP A 380 -14.01 35.04 -43.74
N ILE A 381 -15.06 34.43 -44.31
CA ILE A 381 -15.80 34.94 -45.46
C ILE A 381 -16.45 36.29 -45.11
N HIS A 382 -16.85 36.47 -43.86
CA HIS A 382 -17.45 37.68 -43.31
C HIS A 382 -16.42 38.66 -42.74
N ARG A 383 -15.10 38.49 -42.96
CA ARG A 383 -14.06 39.37 -42.39
C ARG A 383 -14.24 40.86 -42.69
N LEU A 384 -14.89 41.20 -43.81
CA LEU A 384 -15.14 42.59 -44.22
C LEU A 384 -16.26 43.26 -43.41
N SER A 385 -17.05 42.50 -42.65
CA SER A 385 -17.99 43.03 -41.66
C SER A 385 -17.28 43.69 -40.47
N ILE A 386 -16.00 43.38 -40.25
CA ILE A 386 -15.17 43.98 -39.22
C ILE A 386 -14.32 45.10 -39.87
N PRO A 387 -14.42 46.35 -39.38
CA PRO A 387 -13.61 47.46 -39.87
C PRO A 387 -12.11 47.14 -39.85
N GLU A 388 -11.36 47.61 -40.85
CA GLU A 388 -9.93 47.31 -41.00
C GLU A 388 -9.11 47.68 -39.75
N GLU A 389 -9.37 48.85 -39.17
CA GLU A 389 -8.70 49.30 -37.95
C GLU A 389 -8.99 48.40 -36.74
N GLN A 390 -10.21 47.86 -36.65
CA GLN A 390 -10.57 46.91 -35.59
C GLN A 390 -9.88 45.56 -35.80
N ARG A 391 -9.74 45.10 -37.05
CA ARG A 391 -8.97 43.88 -37.37
C ARG A 391 -7.49 44.02 -37.01
N LYS A 392 -6.87 45.17 -37.31
CA LYS A 392 -5.47 45.46 -36.92
C LYS A 392 -5.30 45.44 -35.40
N ARG A 393 -6.21 46.07 -34.65
CA ARG A 393 -6.19 46.05 -33.18
C ARG A 393 -6.32 44.64 -32.60
N MET A 394 -7.23 43.82 -33.14
CA MET A 394 -7.39 42.42 -32.69
C MET A 394 -6.12 41.60 -32.91
N LEU A 395 -5.45 41.76 -34.05
CA LEU A 395 -4.20 41.06 -34.34
C LEU A 395 -3.05 41.52 -33.44
N LEU A 396 -2.93 42.82 -33.18
CA LEU A 396 -1.92 43.36 -32.27
C LEU A 396 -2.13 42.86 -30.84
N ALA A 397 -3.36 42.93 -30.33
CA ALA A 397 -3.70 42.44 -28.99
C ALA A 397 -3.45 40.94 -28.84
N ALA A 398 -3.82 40.14 -29.85
CA ALA A 398 -3.54 38.71 -29.86
C ALA A 398 -2.03 38.41 -29.88
N MET A 399 -1.25 39.20 -30.63
CA MET A 399 0.21 39.05 -30.68
C MET A 399 0.86 39.38 -29.34
N GLU A 400 0.45 40.49 -28.70
CA GLU A 400 0.93 40.88 -27.37
C GLU A 400 0.59 39.81 -26.32
N ASN A 401 -0.65 39.30 -26.33
CA ASN A 401 -1.10 38.27 -25.39
C ASN A 401 -0.30 36.96 -25.55
N ILE A 402 -0.12 36.46 -26.78
CA ILE A 402 0.73 35.28 -27.01
C ILE A 402 2.16 35.53 -26.53
N MET A 403 2.75 36.68 -26.85
CA MET A 403 4.14 36.96 -26.47
C MET A 403 4.30 36.99 -24.95
N ALA A 404 3.36 37.62 -24.24
CA ALA A 404 3.34 37.64 -22.78
C ALA A 404 3.18 36.22 -22.20
N ALA A 405 2.20 35.44 -22.69
CA ALA A 405 1.95 34.08 -22.21
C ALA A 405 3.11 33.12 -22.50
N LYS A 406 3.75 33.23 -23.68
CA LYS A 406 4.96 32.46 -24.02
C LYS A 406 6.14 32.82 -23.11
N ARG A 407 6.38 34.11 -22.86
CA ARG A 407 7.45 34.56 -21.95
C ARG A 407 7.22 34.04 -20.53
N LEU A 408 5.99 34.12 -20.03
CA LEU A 408 5.63 33.58 -18.72
C LEU A 408 5.88 32.07 -18.66
N TYR A 409 5.38 31.32 -19.65
CA TYR A 409 5.58 29.88 -19.74
C TYR A 409 7.06 29.47 -19.76
N GLU A 410 7.88 30.11 -20.60
CA GLU A 410 9.32 29.79 -20.66
C GLU A 410 10.05 30.16 -19.36
N THR A 411 9.67 31.25 -18.70
CA THR A 411 10.25 31.65 -17.41
C THR A 411 9.92 30.64 -16.32
N THR A 412 8.65 30.23 -16.21
CA THR A 412 8.21 29.21 -15.23
C THR A 412 8.83 27.84 -15.53
N LYS A 413 8.95 27.47 -16.81
CA LYS A 413 9.64 26.23 -17.21
C LYS A 413 11.13 26.26 -16.88
N LYS A 414 11.81 27.40 -17.07
CA LYS A 414 13.21 27.58 -16.68
C LYS A 414 13.38 27.51 -15.16
N HIS A 415 12.45 28.08 -14.40
CA HIS A 415 12.41 27.96 -12.93
C HIS A 415 12.32 26.50 -12.49
N LEU A 416 11.34 25.74 -13.00
CA LEU A 416 11.15 24.32 -12.67
C LEU A 416 12.33 23.43 -13.09
N SER A 417 12.86 23.64 -14.30
CA SER A 417 14.02 22.88 -14.78
C SER A 417 15.28 23.19 -13.98
N GLY A 418 15.47 24.45 -13.55
CA GLY A 418 16.52 24.84 -12.60
C GLY A 418 16.43 24.05 -11.29
N TRP A 419 15.22 23.88 -10.76
CA TRP A 419 14.99 23.06 -9.57
C TRP A 419 15.18 21.56 -9.83
N ALA A 420 14.68 21.02 -10.95
CA ALA A 420 14.81 19.60 -11.29
C ALA A 420 16.28 19.20 -11.47
N SER A 421 17.10 20.04 -12.12
CA SER A 421 18.54 19.84 -12.24
C SER A 421 19.26 19.95 -10.88
N ALA A 422 18.78 20.76 -9.95
CA ALA A 422 19.35 20.79 -8.59
C ALA A 422 18.99 19.54 -7.76
N ILE A 423 17.78 19.00 -7.94
CA ILE A 423 17.26 17.84 -7.19
C ILE A 423 17.91 16.53 -7.68
N VAL A 424 18.03 16.32 -9.00
CA VAL A 424 18.61 15.08 -9.58
C VAL A 424 20.08 14.89 -9.21
N PHE A 425 20.83 15.98 -9.00
CA PHE A 425 22.21 15.93 -8.54
C PHE A 425 22.36 15.75 -7.01
N SER A 426 21.30 15.95 -6.23
CA SER A 426 21.29 15.69 -4.78
C SER A 426 20.99 14.23 -4.44
N SER A 427 20.28 13.51 -5.31
CA SER A 427 19.99 12.07 -5.19
C SER A 427 21.13 11.15 -5.64
N GLY A 428 22.13 11.66 -6.35
CA GLY A 428 23.29 10.89 -6.82
C GLY A 428 24.36 10.58 -5.76
N GLY A 429 24.11 10.91 -4.48
CA GLY A 429 25.03 10.67 -3.36
C GLY A 429 24.69 9.45 -2.50
N GLN A 430 23.69 8.65 -2.88
CA GLN A 430 23.41 7.34 -2.30
C GLN A 430 23.70 6.25 -3.34
N THR A 431 24.95 5.81 -3.40
CA THR A 431 25.35 4.46 -3.81
C THR A 431 26.43 3.96 -2.89
#